data_AF-A0A9D1NWA6-F1
#
_entry.id   AF-A0A9D1NWA6-F1
#
_cell.length_a   1.000
_cell.length_b   1.000
_cell.length_c   1.000
_cell.angle_alpha   90.00
_cell.angle_beta   90.00
_cell.angle_gamma   90.00
#
_symmetry.space_group_name_H-M   'P 1'
#
loop_
_entity.id
_entity.type
_entity.pdbx_description
1 polymer ?
#
loop_
_entity_poly.entity_id
_entity_poly.type
_entity_poly.pdbx_seq_one_letter_code
_entity_poly.pdbx_strand_id
1 'polypeptide(L)'
;MRASLDTNVVIHIYRAGLEDILFDFFSDGVFIYEQIRKIELEHHGQDILEKVDADIKSGKIEVYTDETLKQQAVLRIFENNVNENKLLYGSGDLGEVYAISLAQTIGAYSLVTDDIKQGGPYMSLLQLEYDIMPFTFADILILRYLIEAADAEQTVRDFNMINEVSDLKWSFRSQIVKFIKRFWKDPYKNEEKKWMSKLVEERKIRVKSKFTDLQKLL
;
A
#
# COMPACT_ATOMS: atom_id res chain seq x y z
N MET A 1 -11.41 2.13 3.22
CA MET A 1 -10.52 1.02 3.68
C MET A 1 -9.44 1.61 4.55
N ARG A 2 -8.90 0.83 5.51
CA ARG A 2 -7.71 1.22 6.29
C ARG A 2 -6.45 0.56 5.74
N ALA A 3 -5.28 1.20 5.87
CA ALA A 3 -4.02 0.67 5.39
C ALA A 3 -2.86 0.84 6.39
N SER A 4 -2.11 -0.26 6.55
CA SER A 4 -0.75 -0.23 7.12
C SER A 4 0.25 0.12 6.02
N LEU A 5 1.21 1.01 6.30
CA LEU A 5 2.23 1.38 5.33
C LEU A 5 3.59 0.78 5.66
N ASP A 6 4.23 0.25 4.64
CA ASP A 6 5.65 -0.08 4.61
C ASP A 6 6.51 1.21 4.51
N THR A 7 7.75 1.16 5.01
CA THR A 7 8.73 2.24 4.93
C THR A 7 8.96 2.70 3.50
N ASN A 8 9.22 1.77 2.57
CA ASN A 8 9.63 2.13 1.21
C ASN A 8 8.54 2.92 0.48
N VAL A 9 7.29 2.50 0.62
CA VAL A 9 6.18 3.20 -0.05
C VAL A 9 5.93 4.59 0.54
N VAL A 10 6.11 4.77 1.86
CA VAL A 10 6.08 6.09 2.50
C VAL A 10 7.15 6.98 1.87
N ILE A 11 8.39 6.48 1.77
CA ILE A 11 9.51 7.22 1.18
C ILE A 11 9.20 7.62 -0.26
N HIS A 12 8.78 6.67 -1.09
CA HIS A 12 8.54 6.91 -2.52
C HIS A 12 7.45 7.95 -2.76
N ILE A 13 6.31 7.83 -2.08
CA ILE A 13 5.17 8.72 -2.29
C ILE A 13 5.45 10.13 -1.78
N TYR A 14 6.07 10.27 -0.60
CA TYR A 14 6.38 11.59 -0.03
C TYR A 14 7.48 12.32 -0.80
N ARG A 15 8.50 11.60 -1.31
CA ARG A 15 9.52 12.19 -2.20
C ARG A 15 8.91 12.68 -3.51
N ALA A 16 7.88 12.01 -4.02
CA ALA A 16 7.12 12.48 -5.17
C ALA A 16 6.21 13.67 -4.84
N GLY A 17 5.97 13.99 -3.56
CA GLY A 17 5.03 15.02 -3.13
C GLY A 17 3.57 14.65 -3.40
N LEU A 18 3.24 13.36 -3.31
CA LEU A 18 1.93 12.79 -3.65
C LEU A 18 1.28 12.05 -2.47
N GLU A 19 1.69 12.38 -1.24
CA GLU A 19 1.22 11.77 0.02
C GLU A 19 -0.31 11.77 0.18
N ASP A 20 -0.99 12.82 -0.29
CA ASP A 20 -2.45 12.93 -0.18
C ASP A 20 -3.21 11.81 -0.90
N ILE A 21 -2.59 11.15 -1.90
CA ILE A 21 -3.17 9.97 -2.57
C ILE A 21 -3.48 8.84 -1.56
N LEU A 22 -2.63 8.67 -0.54
CA LEU A 22 -2.83 7.65 0.49
C LEU A 22 -4.07 7.98 1.33
N PHE A 23 -4.22 9.23 1.74
CA PHE A 23 -5.31 9.66 2.61
C PHE A 23 -6.66 9.70 1.89
N ASP A 24 -6.66 10.15 0.64
CA ASP A 24 -7.86 10.18 -0.20
C ASP A 24 -8.37 8.78 -0.51
N PHE A 25 -7.45 7.82 -0.75
CA PHE A 25 -7.83 6.46 -1.09
C PHE A 25 -8.21 5.63 0.16
N PHE A 26 -7.44 5.74 1.24
CA PHE A 26 -7.67 5.02 2.50
C PHE A 26 -8.43 5.89 3.51
N SER A 27 -9.66 6.24 3.15
CA SER A 27 -10.55 7.13 3.92
C SER A 27 -10.81 6.72 5.38
N ASP A 28 -10.63 5.44 5.71
CA ASP A 28 -10.90 4.93 7.07
C ASP A 28 -9.66 5.04 7.97
N GLY A 29 -8.50 5.40 7.40
CA GLY A 29 -7.28 5.66 8.15
C GLY A 29 -6.04 4.99 7.54
N VAL A 30 -4.93 5.71 7.65
CA VAL A 30 -3.59 5.26 7.31
C VAL A 30 -2.76 5.19 8.58
N PHE A 31 -1.97 4.14 8.75
CA PHE A 31 -1.17 3.98 9.96
C PHE A 31 0.16 3.29 9.73
N ILE A 32 1.06 3.50 10.70
CA ILE A 32 2.39 2.90 10.76
C ILE A 32 2.69 2.45 12.19
N TYR A 33 3.61 1.50 12.33
CA TYR A 33 4.18 1.17 13.62
C TYR A 33 5.31 2.15 13.97
N GLU A 34 5.48 2.47 15.26
CA GLU A 34 6.41 3.50 15.71
C GLU A 34 7.86 3.29 15.27
N GLN A 35 8.29 2.04 15.07
CA GLN A 35 9.65 1.73 14.58
C GLN A 35 9.87 2.22 13.14
N ILE A 36 8.85 2.21 12.29
CA ILE A 36 8.94 2.76 10.93
C ILE A 36 9.28 4.25 11.03
N ARG A 37 8.58 5.01 11.88
CA ARG A 37 8.91 6.43 12.07
C ARG A 37 10.24 6.65 12.77
N LYS A 38 10.49 5.99 13.90
CA LYS A 38 11.62 6.28 14.81
C LYS A 38 12.96 5.76 14.33
N ILE A 39 12.98 4.71 13.51
CA ILE A 39 14.21 4.05 13.06
C ILE A 39 14.29 4.08 11.55
N GLU A 40 13.31 3.50 10.85
CA GLU A 40 13.41 3.29 9.41
C GLU A 40 13.48 4.61 8.63
N LEU A 41 12.56 5.55 8.91
CA LEU A 41 12.56 6.86 8.26
C LEU A 41 13.74 7.75 8.70
N GLU A 42 14.23 7.61 9.93
CA GLU A 42 15.46 8.29 10.38
C GLU A 42 16.71 7.81 9.63
N HIS A 43 16.76 6.55 9.21
CA HIS A 43 17.89 6.01 8.45
C HIS A 43 17.77 6.20 6.94
N HIS A 44 16.55 6.13 6.40
CA HIS A 44 16.33 6.00 4.95
C HIS A 44 15.54 7.16 4.31
N GLY A 45 14.85 7.98 5.11
CA GLY A 45 13.91 9.01 4.65
C GLY A 45 14.03 10.35 5.38
N GLN A 46 15.23 10.74 5.83
CA GLN A 46 15.44 11.99 6.58
C GLN A 46 14.87 13.23 5.89
N ASP A 47 14.93 13.25 4.56
CA ASP A 47 14.45 14.33 3.70
C ASP A 47 12.92 14.52 3.72
N ILE A 48 12.16 13.51 4.13
CA ILE A 48 10.69 13.57 4.19
C ILE A 48 10.13 13.68 5.62
N LEU A 49 10.98 13.63 6.65
CA LEU A 49 10.55 13.55 8.04
C LEU A 49 9.64 14.71 8.46
N GLU A 50 9.97 15.94 8.06
CA GLU A 50 9.17 17.11 8.41
C GLU A 50 7.73 17.00 7.91
N LYS A 51 7.55 16.50 6.67
CA LYS A 51 6.23 16.29 6.08
C LYS A 51 5.48 15.16 6.77
N VAL A 52 6.15 14.02 6.97
CA VAL A 52 5.55 12.87 7.66
C VAL A 52 5.12 13.26 9.09
N ASP A 53 5.94 14.00 9.82
CA ASP A 53 5.63 14.49 11.16
C ASP A 53 4.46 15.48 11.17
N ALA A 54 4.36 16.32 10.15
CA ALA A 54 3.22 17.21 9.98
C ALA A 54 1.92 16.42 9.78
N ASP A 55 1.93 15.39 8.93
CA ASP A 55 0.76 14.54 8.67
C ASP A 55 0.41 13.63 9.86
N ILE A 56 1.40 13.17 10.64
CA ILE A 56 1.17 12.50 11.93
C ILE A 56 0.51 13.47 12.91
N LYS A 57 1.04 14.68 13.05
CA LYS A 57 0.52 15.71 13.98
C LYS A 57 -0.89 16.16 13.60
N SER A 58 -1.22 16.20 12.31
CA SER A 58 -2.57 16.52 11.84
C SER A 58 -3.55 15.34 11.92
N GLY A 59 -3.08 14.15 12.31
CA GLY A 59 -3.90 12.95 12.42
C GLY A 59 -4.22 12.25 11.10
N LYS A 60 -3.50 12.58 10.01
CA LYS A 60 -3.64 11.87 8.73
C LYS A 60 -2.95 10.50 8.76
N ILE A 61 -1.86 10.38 9.54
CA ILE A 61 -1.20 9.12 9.85
C ILE A 61 -1.35 8.82 11.34
N GLU A 62 -1.96 7.69 11.67
CA GLU A 62 -2.00 7.17 13.04
C GLU A 62 -0.73 6.34 13.32
N VAL A 63 -0.02 6.65 14.41
CA VAL A 63 1.17 5.90 14.83
C VAL A 63 0.80 4.96 15.96
N TYR A 64 0.93 3.66 15.70
CA TYR A 64 0.77 2.63 16.72
C TYR A 64 2.08 2.44 17.48
N THR A 65 2.01 2.56 18.80
CA THR A 65 3.12 2.29 19.71
C THR A 65 2.85 1.01 20.49
N ASP A 66 3.89 0.46 21.13
CA ASP A 66 3.71 -0.63 22.09
C ASP A 66 2.68 -0.30 23.17
N GLU A 67 2.66 0.96 23.64
CA GLU A 67 1.70 1.42 24.63
C GLU A 67 0.27 1.42 24.07
N THR A 68 0.07 1.90 22.85
CA THR A 68 -1.22 1.85 22.14
C THR A 68 -1.71 0.39 22.00
N LEU A 69 -0.82 -0.53 21.60
CA LEU A 69 -1.14 -1.94 21.43
C LEU A 69 -1.42 -2.65 22.77
N LYS A 70 -0.75 -2.25 23.86
CA LYS A 70 -1.03 -2.73 25.23
C LYS A 70 -2.40 -2.29 25.69
N GLN A 71 -2.75 -1.02 25.50
CA GLN A 71 -4.05 -0.47 25.87
C GLN A 71 -5.21 -1.15 25.12
N GLN A 72 -4.96 -1.55 23.87
CA GLN A 72 -5.91 -2.33 23.07
C GLN A 72 -5.89 -3.84 23.37
N ALA A 73 -5.05 -4.30 24.32
CA ALA A 73 -4.85 -5.70 24.68
C ALA A 73 -4.40 -6.63 23.53
N VAL A 74 -3.73 -6.06 22.51
CA VAL A 74 -3.27 -6.80 21.32
C VAL A 74 -1.74 -6.86 21.16
N LEU A 75 -0.96 -6.26 22.06
CA LEU A 75 0.51 -6.26 21.95
C LEU A 75 1.09 -7.66 21.76
N ARG A 76 0.65 -8.65 22.56
CA ARG A 76 1.16 -10.02 22.44
C ARG A 76 0.85 -10.66 21.08
N ILE A 77 -0.29 -10.32 20.47
CA ILE A 77 -0.66 -10.77 19.12
C ILE A 77 0.30 -10.14 18.11
N PHE A 78 0.57 -8.85 18.24
CA PHE A 78 1.54 -8.14 17.41
C PHE A 78 2.94 -8.73 17.51
N GLU A 79 3.46 -8.97 18.71
CA GLU A 79 4.78 -9.56 18.92
C GLU A 79 4.90 -10.95 18.27
N ASN A 80 3.84 -11.77 18.37
CA ASN A 80 3.79 -13.07 17.69
C ASN A 80 3.83 -12.92 16.17
N ASN A 81 3.00 -12.03 15.61
CA ASN A 81 2.99 -11.74 14.18
C ASN A 81 4.36 -11.24 13.70
N VAL A 82 5.02 -10.37 14.47
CA VAL A 82 6.38 -9.88 14.16
C VAL A 82 7.37 -11.04 14.10
N ASN A 83 7.33 -11.96 15.07
CA ASN A 83 8.23 -13.11 15.08
C ASN A 83 7.98 -14.06 13.91
N GLU A 84 6.73 -14.33 13.55
CA GLU A 84 6.37 -15.15 12.39
C GLU A 84 6.83 -14.49 11.09
N ASN A 85 6.54 -13.20 10.90
CA ASN A 85 6.92 -12.47 9.69
C ASN A 85 8.44 -12.32 9.56
N LYS A 86 9.20 -12.21 10.67
CA LYS A 86 10.68 -12.25 10.63
C LYS A 86 11.23 -13.56 10.07
N LEU A 87 10.55 -14.69 10.33
CA LEU A 87 10.95 -15.99 9.78
C LEU A 87 10.68 -16.07 8.27
N LEU A 88 9.65 -15.37 7.78
CA LEU A 88 9.26 -15.36 6.36
C LEU A 88 10.09 -14.41 5.50
N TYR A 89 10.29 -13.18 5.97
CA TYR A 89 10.87 -12.09 5.17
C TYR A 89 12.35 -11.81 5.50
N GLY A 90 12.88 -12.43 6.56
CA GLY A 90 14.25 -12.24 7.03
C GLY A 90 14.42 -11.02 7.94
N SER A 91 15.48 -11.00 8.73
CA SER A 91 15.71 -9.98 9.76
C SER A 91 16.22 -8.62 9.25
N GLY A 92 16.46 -8.50 7.95
CA GLY A 92 17.06 -7.31 7.34
C GLY A 92 16.05 -6.24 6.92
N ASP A 93 14.77 -6.58 6.82
CA ASP A 93 13.70 -5.70 6.35
C ASP A 93 12.62 -5.51 7.41
N LEU A 94 12.98 -4.79 8.47
CA LEU A 94 12.11 -4.65 9.64
C LEU A 94 10.88 -3.76 9.35
N GLY A 95 10.99 -2.80 8.43
CA GLY A 95 9.88 -1.97 7.98
C GLY A 95 8.72 -2.80 7.45
N GLU A 96 8.98 -3.69 6.50
CA GLU A 96 8.01 -4.62 5.93
C GLU A 96 7.38 -5.51 7.01
N VAL A 97 8.21 -6.12 7.85
CA VAL A 97 7.78 -6.99 8.96
C VAL A 97 6.83 -6.25 9.89
N TYR A 98 7.15 -5.03 10.29
CA TYR A 98 6.29 -4.27 11.20
C TYR A 98 4.98 -3.85 10.54
N ALA A 99 5.03 -3.43 9.27
CA ALA A 99 3.84 -3.01 8.54
C ALA A 99 2.82 -4.16 8.38
N ILE A 100 3.28 -5.34 7.94
CA ILE A 100 2.40 -6.51 7.79
C ILE A 100 1.91 -7.04 9.15
N SER A 101 2.77 -7.06 10.16
CA SER A 101 2.40 -7.54 11.49
C SER A 101 1.34 -6.65 12.13
N LEU A 102 1.49 -5.33 11.98
CA LEU A 102 0.51 -4.37 12.45
C LEU A 102 -0.83 -4.58 11.73
N ALA A 103 -0.80 -4.74 10.40
CA ALA A 103 -1.99 -5.01 9.61
C ALA A 103 -2.76 -6.25 10.10
N GLN A 104 -2.03 -7.34 10.38
CA GLN A 104 -2.59 -8.59 10.92
C GLN A 104 -3.18 -8.41 12.33
N THR A 105 -2.55 -7.59 13.16
CA THR A 105 -2.99 -7.39 14.55
C THR A 105 -4.25 -6.55 14.66
N ILE A 106 -4.31 -5.42 13.96
CA ILE A 106 -5.40 -4.45 14.15
C ILE A 106 -6.58 -4.69 13.21
N GLY A 107 -6.55 -5.79 12.45
CA GLY A 107 -7.58 -6.14 11.46
C GLY A 107 -7.61 -5.16 10.29
N ALA A 108 -6.44 -4.69 9.87
CA ALA A 108 -6.33 -3.86 8.69
C ALA A 108 -6.76 -4.62 7.45
N TYR A 109 -7.63 -4.03 6.64
CA TYR A 109 -8.00 -4.64 5.36
C TYR A 109 -6.84 -4.62 4.35
N SER A 110 -5.79 -3.84 4.58
CA SER A 110 -4.77 -3.60 3.56
C SER A 110 -3.37 -3.33 4.10
N LEU A 111 -2.39 -3.74 3.30
CA LEU A 111 -0.98 -3.35 3.40
C LEU A 111 -0.61 -2.60 2.12
N VAL A 112 0.11 -1.49 2.24
CA VAL A 112 0.72 -0.83 1.10
C VAL A 112 2.21 -1.10 1.12
N THR A 113 2.74 -1.70 0.05
CA THR A 113 4.16 -2.03 -0.12
C THR A 113 4.49 -2.16 -1.60
N ASP A 114 5.68 -1.71 -1.97
CA ASP A 114 6.21 -1.86 -3.34
C ASP A 114 7.12 -3.09 -3.49
N ASP A 115 7.31 -3.87 -2.42
CA ASP A 115 8.10 -5.10 -2.50
C ASP A 115 7.30 -6.26 -3.11
N ILE A 116 7.37 -6.29 -4.45
CA ILE A 116 6.75 -7.29 -5.31
C ILE A 116 7.63 -8.51 -5.59
N LYS A 117 8.79 -8.65 -4.93
CA LYS A 117 9.69 -9.79 -5.16
C LYS A 117 9.01 -11.10 -4.73
N GLN A 118 9.40 -12.23 -5.35
CA GLN A 118 8.93 -13.54 -4.87
C GLN A 118 9.42 -13.74 -3.44
N GLY A 119 8.51 -14.12 -2.54
CA GLY A 119 8.77 -14.19 -1.10
C GLY A 119 8.70 -12.84 -0.37
N GLY A 120 8.53 -11.70 -1.06
CA GLY A 120 8.25 -10.40 -0.45
C GLY A 120 6.79 -10.25 0.01
N PRO A 121 6.47 -9.24 0.82
CA PRO A 121 5.17 -9.09 1.47
C PRO A 121 4.01 -8.98 0.48
N TYR A 122 4.18 -8.28 -0.66
CA TYR A 122 3.12 -8.18 -1.66
C TYR A 122 2.75 -9.56 -2.23
N MET A 123 3.75 -10.33 -2.68
CA MET A 123 3.51 -11.63 -3.30
C MET A 123 3.05 -12.68 -2.27
N SER A 124 3.61 -12.65 -1.07
CA SER A 124 3.23 -13.58 0.02
C SER A 124 1.79 -13.36 0.46
N LEU A 125 1.34 -12.12 0.60
CA LEU A 125 -0.06 -11.81 0.94
C LEU A 125 -1.05 -12.22 -0.15
N LEU A 126 -0.64 -12.25 -1.42
CA LEU A 126 -1.48 -12.77 -2.49
C LEU A 126 -1.61 -14.30 -2.45
N GLN A 127 -0.54 -15.01 -2.09
CA GLN A 127 -0.47 -16.47 -2.16
C GLN A 127 -0.92 -17.18 -0.88
N LEU A 128 -0.77 -16.53 0.28
CA LEU A 128 -1.11 -17.09 1.59
C LEU A 128 -2.51 -16.66 2.04
N GLU A 129 -3.15 -17.46 2.89
CA GLU A 129 -4.50 -17.22 3.43
C GLU A 129 -4.51 -16.17 4.54
N TYR A 130 -4.13 -14.93 4.19
CA TYR A 130 -4.32 -13.74 5.03
C TYR A 130 -5.50 -12.89 4.55
N ASP A 131 -6.23 -12.32 5.50
CA ASP A 131 -7.35 -11.38 5.28
C ASP A 131 -6.87 -9.93 5.04
N ILE A 132 -5.68 -9.79 4.44
CA ILE A 132 -5.06 -8.49 4.14
C ILE A 132 -4.85 -8.41 2.63
N MET A 133 -5.37 -7.34 2.02
CA MET A 133 -5.19 -7.07 0.61
C MET A 133 -3.93 -6.20 0.39
N PRO A 134 -2.89 -6.69 -0.30
CA PRO A 134 -1.70 -5.88 -0.56
C PRO A 134 -1.93 -4.92 -1.72
N PHE A 135 -1.39 -3.71 -1.66
CA PHE A 135 -1.40 -2.76 -2.75
C PHE A 135 0.00 -2.16 -2.96
N THR A 136 0.41 -2.04 -4.22
CA THR A 136 1.52 -1.17 -4.62
C THR A 136 1.03 0.26 -4.83
N PHE A 137 1.94 1.23 -4.93
CA PHE A 137 1.52 2.58 -5.36
C PHE A 137 0.83 2.55 -6.74
N ALA A 138 1.26 1.66 -7.64
CA ALA A 138 0.67 1.54 -8.97
C ALA A 138 -0.76 1.02 -8.94
N ASP A 139 -1.07 0.06 -8.04
CA ASP A 139 -2.44 -0.41 -7.84
C ASP A 139 -3.35 0.72 -7.36
N ILE A 140 -2.87 1.53 -6.40
CA ILE A 140 -3.61 2.68 -5.85
C ILE A 140 -3.88 3.71 -6.95
N LEU A 141 -2.90 4.04 -7.79
CA LEU A 141 -3.08 4.97 -8.91
C LEU A 141 -4.11 4.47 -9.92
N ILE A 142 -4.07 3.18 -10.28
CA ILE A 142 -5.06 2.59 -11.19
C ILE A 142 -6.46 2.63 -10.56
N LEU A 143 -6.58 2.28 -9.27
CA LEU A 143 -7.84 2.33 -8.55
C LEU A 143 -8.41 3.76 -8.49
N ARG A 144 -7.57 4.76 -8.16
CA ARG A 144 -7.91 6.18 -8.14
C ARG A 144 -8.46 6.66 -9.50
N TYR A 145 -7.86 6.22 -10.60
CA TYR A 145 -8.36 6.50 -11.96
C TYR A 145 -9.70 5.82 -12.25
N LEU A 146 -9.85 4.55 -11.87
CA LEU A 146 -11.07 3.78 -12.09
C LEU A 146 -12.27 4.38 -11.35
N ILE A 147 -12.06 4.90 -10.14
CA ILE A 147 -13.10 5.57 -9.33
C ILE A 147 -13.27 7.06 -9.64
N GLU A 148 -12.59 7.57 -10.66
CA GLU A 148 -12.68 8.96 -11.15
C GLU A 148 -12.15 10.02 -10.18
N ALA A 149 -11.26 9.63 -9.27
CA ALA A 149 -10.51 10.56 -8.40
C ALA A 149 -9.23 11.10 -9.09
N ALA A 150 -8.93 10.64 -10.30
CA ALA A 150 -7.94 11.20 -11.20
C ALA A 150 -8.38 10.94 -12.66
N ASP A 151 -7.92 11.78 -13.58
CA ASP A 151 -7.98 11.48 -15.01
C ASP A 151 -6.77 10.65 -15.46
N ALA A 152 -6.78 10.23 -16.73
CA ALA A 152 -5.74 9.36 -17.27
C ALA A 152 -4.37 10.06 -17.35
N GLU A 153 -4.33 11.36 -17.68
CA GLU A 153 -3.07 12.12 -17.81
C GLU A 153 -2.41 12.33 -16.44
N GLN A 154 -3.20 12.73 -15.44
CA GLN A 154 -2.76 12.82 -14.04
C GLN A 154 -2.23 11.47 -13.55
N THR A 155 -2.93 10.38 -13.84
CA THR A 155 -2.52 9.04 -13.39
C THR A 155 -1.18 8.61 -13.99
N VAL A 156 -0.96 8.87 -15.29
CA VAL A 156 0.33 8.59 -15.94
C VAL A 156 1.44 9.47 -15.38
N ARG A 157 1.17 10.76 -15.16
CA ARG A 157 2.14 11.69 -14.56
C ARG A 157 2.53 11.25 -13.15
N ASP A 158 1.56 10.96 -12.29
CA ASP A 158 1.79 10.55 -10.91
C ASP A 158 2.57 9.24 -10.84
N PHE A 159 2.26 8.28 -11.73
CA PHE A 159 3.03 7.05 -11.86
C PHE A 159 4.49 7.34 -12.20
N ASN A 160 4.74 8.18 -13.20
CA ASN A 160 6.09 8.51 -13.65
C ASN A 160 6.87 9.23 -12.54
N MET A 161 6.25 10.17 -11.83
CA MET A 161 6.88 10.87 -10.70
C MET A 161 7.32 9.90 -9.61
N ILE A 162 6.43 9.02 -9.13
CA ILE A 162 6.76 8.05 -8.07
C ILE A 162 7.82 7.05 -8.57
N ASN A 163 7.69 6.58 -9.80
CA ASN A 163 8.62 5.60 -10.38
C ASN A 163 10.03 6.18 -10.61
N GLU A 164 10.14 7.49 -10.92
CA GLU A 164 11.41 8.17 -11.08
C GLU A 164 12.11 8.38 -9.73
N VAL A 165 11.40 8.89 -8.70
CA VAL A 165 12.01 9.12 -7.38
C VAL A 165 12.36 7.85 -6.63
N SER A 166 11.69 6.73 -6.93
CA SER A 166 11.91 5.43 -6.29
C SER A 166 12.98 4.57 -6.99
N ASP A 167 13.42 4.94 -8.20
CA ASP A 167 14.29 4.14 -9.07
C ASP A 167 13.80 2.69 -9.31
N LEU A 168 12.48 2.43 -9.13
CA LEU A 168 11.89 1.09 -9.29
C LEU A 168 11.93 0.59 -10.74
N LYS A 169 12.08 1.49 -11.72
CA LYS A 169 12.17 1.19 -13.16
C LYS A 169 10.97 0.38 -13.67
N TRP A 170 9.81 0.56 -13.07
CA TRP A 170 8.59 -0.08 -13.51
C TRP A 170 8.07 0.57 -14.80
N SER A 171 7.49 -0.25 -15.67
CA SER A 171 6.68 0.24 -16.79
C SER A 171 5.22 0.28 -16.37
N PHE A 172 4.54 1.41 -16.55
CA PHE A 172 3.13 1.51 -16.18
C PHE A 172 2.27 0.51 -16.97
N ARG A 173 2.59 0.30 -18.25
CA ARG A 173 1.97 -0.73 -19.10
C ARG A 173 2.07 -2.11 -18.46
N SER A 174 3.22 -2.47 -17.91
CA SER A 174 3.39 -3.76 -17.21
C SER A 174 2.54 -3.82 -15.94
N GLN A 175 2.45 -2.73 -15.18
CA GLN A 175 1.66 -2.72 -13.93
C GLN A 175 0.15 -2.83 -14.22
N ILE A 176 -0.35 -2.19 -15.28
CA ILE A 176 -1.74 -2.36 -15.74
C ILE A 176 -2.02 -3.81 -16.13
N VAL A 177 -1.11 -4.47 -16.85
CA VAL A 177 -1.29 -5.89 -17.21
C VAL A 177 -1.37 -6.78 -15.96
N LYS A 178 -0.51 -6.54 -14.97
CA LYS A 178 -0.53 -7.26 -13.68
C LYS A 178 -1.83 -7.00 -12.91
N PHE A 179 -2.26 -5.75 -12.83
CA PHE A 179 -3.51 -5.34 -12.18
C PHE A 179 -4.73 -6.02 -12.80
N ILE A 180 -4.85 -5.98 -14.14
CA ILE A 180 -5.95 -6.64 -14.86
C ILE A 180 -5.90 -8.16 -14.64
N LYS A 181 -4.70 -8.75 -14.63
CA LYS A 181 -4.54 -10.18 -14.35
C LYS A 181 -5.08 -10.51 -12.96
N ARG A 182 -4.63 -9.80 -11.93
CA ARG A 182 -5.00 -9.99 -10.52
C ARG A 182 -6.49 -9.90 -10.26
N PHE A 183 -7.20 -8.94 -10.87
CA PHE A 183 -8.60 -8.71 -10.50
C PHE A 183 -9.64 -9.30 -11.46
N TRP A 184 -9.29 -9.65 -12.71
CA TRP A 184 -10.24 -10.16 -13.69
C TRP A 184 -9.88 -11.49 -14.35
N LYS A 185 -8.61 -11.71 -14.73
CA LYS A 185 -8.25 -12.86 -15.57
C LYS A 185 -7.87 -14.10 -14.78
N ASP A 186 -7.01 -13.93 -13.79
CA ASP A 186 -6.35 -15.01 -13.05
C ASP A 186 -6.07 -14.51 -11.63
N PRO A 187 -7.12 -14.33 -10.82
CA PRO A 187 -7.00 -13.79 -9.47
C PRO A 187 -6.35 -14.80 -8.53
N TYR A 188 -5.52 -14.29 -7.63
CA TYR A 188 -4.91 -15.11 -6.59
C TYR A 188 -5.95 -15.60 -5.57
N LYS A 189 -6.94 -14.75 -5.26
CA LYS A 189 -8.01 -15.03 -4.31
C LYS A 189 -9.37 -14.67 -4.91
N ASN A 190 -10.39 -15.47 -4.64
CA ASN A 190 -11.75 -15.20 -5.12
C ASN A 190 -12.36 -13.94 -4.48
N GLU A 191 -11.92 -13.61 -3.27
CA GLU A 191 -12.31 -12.47 -2.46
C GLU A 191 -11.93 -11.16 -3.15
N GLU A 192 -10.74 -11.08 -3.76
CA GLU A 192 -10.29 -9.91 -4.51
C GLU A 192 -11.14 -9.67 -5.76
N LYS A 193 -11.48 -10.76 -6.48
CA LYS A 193 -12.38 -10.68 -7.63
C LYS A 193 -13.77 -10.20 -7.23
N LYS A 194 -14.30 -10.70 -6.11
CA LYS A 194 -15.60 -10.25 -5.55
C LYS A 194 -15.54 -8.78 -5.15
N TRP A 195 -14.49 -8.37 -4.44
CA TRP A 195 -14.26 -7.00 -4.02
C TRP A 195 -14.21 -6.04 -5.21
N MET A 196 -13.42 -6.36 -6.24
CA MET A 196 -13.34 -5.54 -7.46
C MET A 196 -14.68 -5.50 -8.21
N SER A 197 -15.37 -6.64 -8.32
CA SER A 197 -16.66 -6.70 -9.02
C SER A 197 -17.70 -5.79 -8.34
N LYS A 198 -17.73 -5.82 -6.99
CA LYS A 198 -18.58 -4.95 -6.19
C LYS A 198 -18.22 -3.48 -6.40
N LEU A 199 -16.93 -3.12 -6.35
CA LEU A 199 -16.47 -1.75 -6.60
C LEU A 199 -16.90 -1.23 -7.98
N VAL A 200 -16.73 -2.05 -9.02
CA VAL A 200 -17.11 -1.73 -10.41
C VAL A 200 -18.61 -1.52 -10.53
N GLU A 201 -19.42 -2.37 -9.90
CA GLU A 201 -20.87 -2.28 -9.93
C GLU A 201 -21.39 -1.04 -9.19
N GLU A 202 -20.93 -0.81 -7.96
CA GLU A 202 -21.35 0.31 -7.11
C GLU A 202 -20.99 1.67 -7.73
N ARG A 203 -19.83 1.76 -8.37
CA ARG A 203 -19.35 2.99 -9.03
C ARG A 203 -19.70 3.06 -10.52
N LYS A 204 -20.39 2.04 -11.06
CA LYS A 204 -20.78 1.94 -12.49
C LYS A 204 -19.59 2.13 -13.45
N ILE A 205 -18.44 1.55 -13.10
CA ILE A 205 -17.17 1.78 -13.79
C ILE A 205 -17.18 1.11 -15.17
N ARG A 206 -16.92 1.90 -16.22
CA ARG A 206 -16.71 1.39 -17.59
C ARG A 206 -15.27 0.91 -17.78
N VAL A 207 -14.93 -0.21 -17.13
CA VAL A 207 -13.57 -0.75 -17.04
C VAL A 207 -12.85 -0.84 -18.39
N LYS A 208 -13.50 -1.41 -19.42
CA LYS A 208 -12.91 -1.52 -20.77
C LYS A 208 -12.54 -0.17 -21.36
N SER A 209 -13.44 0.82 -21.27
CA SER A 209 -13.20 2.17 -21.77
C SER A 209 -12.04 2.82 -21.04
N LYS A 210 -12.06 2.78 -19.70
CA LYS A 210 -11.01 3.37 -18.84
C LYS A 210 -9.62 2.84 -19.21
N PHE A 211 -9.46 1.53 -19.34
CA PHE A 211 -8.16 0.95 -19.71
C PHE A 211 -7.77 1.22 -21.17
N THR A 212 -8.73 1.28 -22.10
CA THR A 212 -8.44 1.72 -23.48
C THR A 212 -7.94 3.15 -23.53
N ASP A 213 -8.51 4.05 -22.73
CA ASP A 213 -8.09 5.45 -22.69
C ASP A 213 -6.71 5.61 -22.05
N LEU A 214 -6.47 4.89 -20.94
CA LEU A 214 -5.16 4.88 -20.29
C LEU A 214 -4.06 4.31 -21.23
N GLN A 215 -4.39 3.27 -22.01
CA GLN A 215 -3.45 2.66 -22.96
C GLN A 215 -3.05 3.60 -24.11
N LYS A 216 -3.86 4.60 -24.47
CA LYS A 216 -3.50 5.58 -25.52
C LYS A 216 -2.37 6.52 -25.10
N LEU A 217 -2.11 6.63 -23.80
CA LEU A 217 -1.10 7.52 -23.22
C LEU A 217 0.23 6.82 -22.88
N LEU A 218 0.31 5.49 -23.09
CA LEU A 218 1.42 4.62 -22.66
C LEU A 218 2.12 3.93 -23.84
#